data_AF-A0A1I5HGP8-F1
#
_entry.id   AF-A0A1I5HGP8-F1
#
_cell.length_a   1.000
_cell.length_b   1.000
_cell.length_c   1.000
_cell.angle_alpha   90.00
_cell.angle_beta   90.00
_cell.angle_gamma   90.00
#
_symmetry.space_group_name_H-M   'P 1'
#
loop_
_entity.id
_entity.type
_entity.pdbx_description
1 polymer ?
#
loop_
_entity_poly.entity_id
_entity_poly.type
_entity_poly.pdbx_seq_one_letter_code
_entity_poly.pdbx_strand_id
1 'polypeptide(L)'
;MERGRSKDPGKQERLDNYKAQFKNGKKKWVRYDEGAILYSMGIHSFMDLANEAKAVYRIKRICLVNTEKLDEYIEVMYGDPESN
;
A
#
# COMPACT_ATOMS: atom_id res chain seq x y z
N MET A 1 29.55 -3.44 0.29
CA MET A 1 28.97 -2.14 -0.11
C MET A 1 27.45 -2.32 -0.23
N GLU A 2 26.71 -2.25 0.87
CA GLU A 2 25.24 -2.21 0.83
C GLU A 2 24.79 -0.74 0.80
N ARG A 3 24.21 -0.33 -0.32
CA ARG A 3 23.72 1.04 -0.54
C ARG A 3 22.38 1.21 0.15
N GLY A 4 22.35 2.10 1.15
CA GLY A 4 21.24 3.02 1.39
C GLY A 4 19.96 2.46 2.02
N ARG A 5 20.01 2.09 3.30
CA ARG A 5 18.82 2.17 4.16
C ARG A 5 18.86 3.55 4.83
N SER A 6 17.97 4.47 4.45
CA SER A 6 17.85 5.75 5.14
C SER A 6 17.44 5.50 6.60
N LYS A 7 18.38 5.67 7.53
CA LYS A 7 18.21 5.59 8.99
C LYS A 7 17.51 6.86 9.50
N ASP A 8 16.27 7.10 9.09
CA ASP A 8 15.46 8.16 9.70
C ASP A 8 14.43 7.50 10.63
N PRO A 9 14.75 7.33 11.94
CA PRO A 9 13.96 6.52 12.87
C PRO A 9 12.50 7.00 13.00
N GLY A 10 12.25 8.31 12.85
CA GLY A 10 10.91 8.88 12.93
C GLY A 10 10.00 8.58 11.73
N LYS A 11 10.54 8.05 10.64
CA LYS A 11 9.76 7.61 9.46
C LYS A 11 9.31 6.16 9.63
N GLN A 12 10.18 5.30 10.16
CA GLN A 12 9.88 3.90 10.42
C GLN A 12 8.79 3.75 11.48
N GLU A 13 8.89 4.49 12.60
CA GLU A 13 7.87 4.48 13.65
C GLU A 13 6.49 4.92 13.14
N ARG A 14 6.44 5.95 12.27
CA ARG A 14 5.20 6.36 11.62
C ARG A 14 4.59 5.26 10.77
N LEU A 15 5.41 4.51 10.04
CA LEU A 15 4.98 3.37 9.24
C LEU A 15 4.52 2.19 10.09
N ASP A 16 5.19 1.91 11.19
CA ASP A 16 4.81 0.79 12.08
C ASP A 16 3.47 1.10 12.75
N ASN A 17 3.28 2.35 13.21
CA ASN A 17 1.98 2.85 13.66
C ASN A 17 0.91 2.80 12.56
N TYR A 18 1.31 3.05 11.32
CA TYR A 18 0.43 2.97 10.16
C TYR A 18 -0.06 1.52 9.94
N LYS A 19 0.88 0.56 9.87
CA LYS A 19 0.59 -0.87 9.73
C LYS A 19 -0.34 -1.36 10.83
N ALA A 20 -0.12 -0.95 12.07
CA ALA A 20 -0.99 -1.31 13.20
C ALA A 20 -2.44 -0.81 13.05
N GLN A 21 -2.63 0.40 12.51
CA GLN A 21 -3.98 0.95 12.27
C GLN A 21 -4.71 0.26 11.11
N PHE A 22 -4.00 -0.14 10.06
CA PHE A 22 -4.55 -0.92 8.95
C PHE A 22 -4.96 -2.33 9.38
N LYS A 23 -4.10 -3.00 10.16
CA LYS A 23 -4.38 -4.35 10.67
C LYS A 23 -5.63 -4.40 11.55
N ASN A 24 -5.95 -3.29 12.21
CA ASN A 24 -7.16 -3.14 13.03
C ASN A 24 -8.39 -2.64 12.24
N GLY A 25 -8.31 -2.55 10.90
CA GLY A 25 -9.39 -2.09 10.03
C GLY A 25 -9.77 -0.61 10.18
N LYS A 26 -8.97 0.18 10.92
CA LYS A 26 -9.29 1.59 11.23
C LYS A 26 -8.95 2.55 10.10
N LYS A 27 -8.12 2.15 9.14
CA LYS A 27 -7.64 3.01 8.06
C LYS A 27 -7.70 2.26 6.74
N LYS A 28 -8.24 2.92 5.71
CA LYS A 28 -8.56 2.34 4.39
C LYS A 28 -7.81 3.01 3.22
N TRP A 29 -7.09 4.10 3.51
CA TRP A 29 -6.56 5.00 2.50
C TRP A 29 -5.07 5.22 2.69
N VAL A 30 -4.29 4.98 1.63
CA VAL A 30 -2.84 5.17 1.60
C VAL A 30 -2.40 6.08 0.47
N ARG A 31 -1.29 6.80 0.65
CA ARG A 31 -0.59 7.41 -0.49
C ARG A 31 0.33 6.38 -1.15
N TYR A 32 0.83 6.68 -2.36
CA TYR A 32 1.70 5.76 -3.09
C TYR A 32 2.99 5.39 -2.34
N ASP A 33 3.61 6.34 -1.65
CA ASP A 33 4.81 6.11 -0.85
C ASP A 33 4.55 5.15 0.32
N GLU A 34 3.43 5.35 1.02
CA GLU A 34 3.02 4.51 2.15
C GLU A 34 2.58 3.11 1.68
N GLY A 35 1.78 3.05 0.60
CA GLY A 35 1.27 1.82 0.03
C GLY A 35 2.38 0.94 -0.56
N ALA A 36 3.33 1.52 -1.28
CA ALA A 36 4.48 0.78 -1.80
C ALA A 36 5.24 0.06 -0.67
N ILE A 37 5.43 0.71 0.47
CA ILE A 37 6.09 0.06 1.62
C ILE A 37 5.17 -0.95 2.32
N LEU A 38 3.85 -0.69 2.38
CA LEU A 38 2.88 -1.60 2.99
C LEU A 38 2.89 -2.97 2.29
N TYR A 39 2.85 -2.97 0.96
CA TYR A 39 2.88 -4.18 0.14
C TYR A 39 4.31 -4.67 -0.16
N SER A 40 5.34 -3.97 0.34
CA SER A 40 6.75 -4.26 0.06
C SER A 40 7.07 -4.30 -1.45
N MET A 41 6.47 -3.38 -2.21
CA MET A 41 6.63 -3.24 -3.67
C MET A 41 7.38 -1.95 -4.04
N GLY A 42 7.90 -1.89 -5.26
CA GLY A 42 8.38 -0.63 -5.84
C GLY A 42 7.24 0.36 -6.05
N ILE A 43 7.51 1.67 -5.92
CA ILE A 43 6.46 2.71 -6.01
C ILE A 43 5.72 2.71 -7.35
N HIS A 44 6.44 2.46 -8.45
CA HIS A 44 5.84 2.39 -9.79
C HIS A 44 4.97 1.15 -9.93
N SER A 45 5.46 -0.02 -9.50
CA SER A 45 4.68 -1.26 -9.51
C SER A 45 3.41 -1.17 -8.67
N PHE A 46 3.50 -0.56 -7.48
CA PHE A 46 2.34 -0.31 -6.63
C PHE A 46 1.35 0.66 -7.30
N MET A 47 1.86 1.71 -7.95
CA MET A 47 1.03 2.66 -8.68
C MET A 47 0.30 1.99 -9.85
N ASP A 48 0.99 1.18 -10.65
CA ASP A 48 0.41 0.47 -11.78
C ASP A 48 -0.69 -0.50 -11.31
N LEU A 49 -0.41 -1.30 -10.28
CA LEU A 49 -1.37 -2.22 -9.67
C LEU A 49 -2.61 -1.48 -9.11
N ALA A 50 -2.40 -0.36 -8.41
CA ALA A 50 -3.50 0.45 -7.88
C ALA A 50 -4.38 1.05 -8.99
N ASN A 51 -3.79 1.43 -10.12
CA ASN A 51 -4.54 1.91 -11.29
C ASN A 51 -5.32 0.77 -11.95
N GLU A 52 -4.71 -0.41 -12.10
CA GLU A 52 -5.37 -1.59 -12.66
C GLU A 52 -6.58 -2.03 -11.82
N ALA A 53 -6.42 -2.06 -10.50
CA ALA A 53 -7.48 -2.32 -9.53
C ALA A 53 -8.55 -1.20 -9.46
N LYS A 54 -8.38 -0.09 -10.19
CA LYS A 54 -9.24 1.11 -10.12
C LYS A 54 -9.44 1.61 -8.67
N ALA A 55 -8.38 1.50 -7.87
CA ALA A 55 -8.36 1.84 -6.45
C ALA A 55 -7.82 3.25 -6.18
N VAL A 56 -7.44 4.00 -7.22
CA VAL A 56 -6.86 5.35 -7.12
C VAL A 56 -7.93 6.43 -7.13
N TYR A 57 -7.86 7.33 -6.16
CA TYR A 57 -8.72 8.49 -5.99
C TYR A 57 -7.87 9.76 -5.96
N ARG A 58 -8.14 10.67 -6.90
CA ARG A 58 -7.45 11.96 -6.99
C ARG A 58 -8.29 13.02 -6.31
N ILE A 59 -7.79 13.57 -5.20
CA ILE A 59 -8.44 14.65 -4.46
C ILE A 59 -7.51 15.86 -4.48
N LYS A 60 -7.92 16.91 -5.19
CA LYS A 60 -7.09 18.10 -5.42
C LYS A 60 -5.74 17.71 -6.05
N ARG A 61 -4.64 17.87 -5.30
CA ARG A 61 -3.27 17.55 -5.72
C ARG A 61 -2.71 16.29 -5.04
N ILE A 62 -3.56 15.50 -4.39
CA ILE A 62 -3.17 14.31 -3.62
C ILE A 62 -3.80 13.07 -4.27
N CYS A 63 -3.01 12.01 -4.40
CA CYS A 63 -3.50 10.69 -4.80
C CYS A 63 -3.63 9.82 -3.55
N LEU A 64 -4.82 9.25 -3.36
CA LEU A 64 -5.12 8.26 -2.33
C LEU A 64 -5.48 6.94 -3.00
N VAL A 65 -5.02 5.84 -2.43
CA VAL A 65 -5.33 4.48 -2.87
C VAL A 65 -6.19 3.84 -1.78
N ASN A 66 -7.33 3.28 -2.19
CA ASN A 66 -8.16 2.47 -1.31
C ASN A 66 -7.57 1.05 -1.24
N THR A 67 -7.10 0.63 -0.07
CA THR A 67 -6.48 -0.68 0.10
C THR A 67 -7.48 -1.82 0.03
N GLU A 68 -8.72 -1.63 0.49
CA GLU A 68 -9.73 -2.70 0.47
C GLU A 68 -10.04 -3.12 -0.97
N LYS A 69 -10.19 -2.14 -1.87
CA LYS A 69 -10.37 -2.42 -3.31
C LYS A 69 -9.16 -3.07 -3.95
N LEU A 70 -7.96 -2.70 -3.51
CA LEU A 70 -6.72 -3.25 -4.02
C LEU A 70 -6.55 -4.70 -3.57
N ASP A 71 -6.83 -4.99 -2.30
CA ASP A 71 -6.78 -6.32 -1.71
C ASP A 71 -7.79 -7.26 -2.38
N GLU A 72 -9.04 -6.80 -2.57
CA GLU A 72 -10.07 -7.54 -3.31
C GLU A 72 -9.62 -7.88 -4.74
N TYR A 73 -9.03 -6.91 -5.45
CA TYR A 73 -8.48 -7.15 -6.79
C TYR A 73 -7.35 -8.19 -6.76
N ILE A 74 -6.44 -8.10 -5.79
CA ILE A 74 -5.33 -9.05 -5.65
C ILE A 74 -5.86 -10.46 -5.35
N GLU A 75 -6.83 -10.59 -4.46
CA GLU A 75 -7.42 -11.87 -4.09
C GLU A 75 -8.19 -12.50 -5.27
N VAL A 76 -8.93 -11.70 -6.05
CA VAL A 76 -9.67 -12.19 -7.22
C VAL A 76 -8.74 -12.57 -8.38
N MET A 77 -7.68 -11.81 -8.63
CA MET A 77 -6.83 -11.98 -9.81
C MET A 77 -5.60 -12.87 -9.58
N TYR A 78 -5.07 -12.86 -8.36
CA TYR A 78 -3.84 -13.53 -7.98
C TYR A 78 -3.98 -14.40 -6.72
N GLY A 79 -5.18 -14.48 -6.13
CA GLY A 79 -5.45 -15.38 -5.02
C GLY A 79 -5.37 -16.84 -5.45
N ASP A 80 -4.91 -17.70 -4.56
CA ASP A 80 -4.84 -19.13 -4.83
C ASP A 80 -6.28 -19.69 -4.82
N PRO A 81 -6.75 -20.36 -5.90
CA PRO A 81 -8.11 -20.88 -5.98
C PRO A 81 -8.46 -21.90 -4.87
N GLU A 82 -7.46 -22.44 -4.17
CA GLU A 82 -7.64 -23.38 -3.06
C GLU A 82 -7.66 -22.73 -1.66
N SER A 83 -7.61 -21.39 -1.56
CA SER A 83 -7.54 -20.69 -0.26
C SER A 83 -8.88 -20.56 0.49
N ASN A 84 -9.96 -21.16 -0.01
CA ASN A 84 -11.32 -21.03 0.55
C ASN A 84 -11.93 -22.38 0.93
#